data_AF-A0A926X7T8-F1
#
_entry.id   AF-A0A926X7T8-F1
#
_cell.length_a   1.000
_cell.length_b   1.000
_cell.length_c   1.000
_cell.angle_alpha   90.00
_cell.angle_beta   90.00
_cell.angle_gamma   90.00
#
_symmetry.space_group_name_H-M   'P 1'
#
loop_
_entity.id
_entity.type
_entity.pdbx_description
1 polymer ?
#
loop_
_entity_poly.entity_id
_entity_poly.type
_entity_poly.pdbx_seq_one_letter_code
_entity_poly.pdbx_strand_id
1 'polypeptide(L)'
;MPSLKASEPGIAILKQARNRQGWRIDDDRWLIGASQILQPDINWQTAKTGEQGIFAPGISLSTWRRFLRGQPVSTEVFKVFCQVLTVDWQEVIEEQVISVSAGASTDAIAPERTTPEFPSGPVPLDSPFYIERPPNEALACEEVGNPGSVIRIQAPHKMGKSSLILRIAAHAEQMGFRIIQIDFRQVDVATFATLDSLLRWFCANVARQLQLKPGLDEYWDADMGSKICCTLYFQSYLLEPLQTPLLLVLNEINKVFEYPQIAEEFLPLLRSWHEEAKYNSTFQKLRLIVAHSTEVYIPLHIEQSPFNVGLPLKLQLFNLNQVHDLAQRHGLEWNETNSVALMEMVGGHPYLLRLAFYYLAHQTMTLEQLLQTAPTLSGIYANYLRDRTLLLQQHPELLTAFQQIIKTNEGVHLAQPLTYKLNSMGLVTLQGNHVVPTCNLYRLYFSEQS
;
A
#
# COMPACT_ATOMS: atom_id res chain seq x y z
N MET A 1 18.79 11.52 1.51
CA MET A 1 20.23 11.20 1.62
C MET A 1 20.70 10.66 0.28
N PRO A 2 21.93 10.96 -0.17
CA PRO A 2 22.46 10.40 -1.42
C PRO A 2 22.48 8.87 -1.34
N SER A 3 22.13 8.21 -2.45
CA SER A 3 22.06 6.76 -2.56
C SER A 3 22.86 6.29 -3.76
N LEU A 4 23.52 5.15 -3.64
CA LEU A 4 24.29 4.51 -4.71
C LEU A 4 23.68 3.14 -5.01
N LYS A 5 23.76 2.73 -6.28
CA LYS A 5 23.47 1.37 -6.73
C LYS A 5 24.60 0.84 -7.60
N ALA A 6 24.74 -0.48 -7.63
CA ALA A 6 25.73 -1.14 -8.46
C ALA A 6 25.22 -1.25 -9.91
N SER A 7 26.11 -1.03 -10.88
CA SER A 7 25.87 -1.27 -12.30
C SER A 7 25.61 -2.76 -12.57
N GLU A 8 25.02 -3.11 -13.71
CA GLU A 8 24.81 -4.52 -14.09
C GLU A 8 26.11 -5.34 -14.09
N PRO A 9 27.25 -4.86 -14.64
CA PRO A 9 28.54 -5.51 -14.48
C PRO A 9 29.01 -5.55 -13.01
N GLY A 10 28.78 -4.47 -12.26
CA GLY A 10 29.14 -4.36 -10.84
C GLY A 10 28.48 -5.44 -9.98
N ILE A 11 27.21 -5.79 -10.25
CA ILE A 11 26.50 -6.87 -9.54
C ILE A 11 27.23 -8.21 -9.70
N ALA A 12 27.78 -8.50 -10.88
CA ALA A 12 28.53 -9.73 -11.12
C ALA A 12 29.85 -9.76 -10.30
N ILE A 13 30.55 -8.63 -10.22
CA ILE A 13 31.76 -8.46 -9.41
C ILE A 13 31.45 -8.69 -7.92
N LEU A 14 30.38 -8.07 -7.40
CA LEU A 14 29.94 -8.23 -6.01
C LEU A 14 29.60 -9.70 -5.68
N LYS A 15 28.89 -10.39 -6.60
CA LYS A 15 28.59 -11.83 -6.44
C LYS A 15 29.85 -12.69 -6.40
N GLN A 16 30.82 -12.40 -7.25
CA GLN A 16 32.09 -13.14 -7.29
C GLN A 16 32.90 -12.90 -6.00
N ALA A 17 33.00 -11.64 -5.54
CA ALA A 17 33.71 -11.28 -4.32
C ALA A 17 33.11 -11.97 -3.08
N ARG A 18 31.77 -11.96 -2.95
CA ARG A 18 31.07 -12.67 -1.87
C ARG A 18 31.36 -14.17 -1.89
N ASN A 19 31.33 -14.79 -3.07
CA ASN A 19 31.59 -16.23 -3.18
C ASN A 19 33.04 -16.60 -2.80
N ARG A 20 34.03 -15.74 -3.05
CA ARG A 20 35.43 -15.96 -2.63
C ARG A 20 35.60 -15.98 -1.11
N GLN A 21 34.80 -15.21 -0.39
CA GLN A 21 34.83 -15.16 1.08
C GLN A 21 34.17 -16.38 1.75
N GLY A 22 33.32 -17.12 1.02
CA GLY A 22 32.80 -18.41 1.46
C GLY A 22 31.73 -18.38 2.56
N TRP A 23 31.21 -17.21 2.93
CA TRP A 23 30.11 -17.11 3.91
C TRP A 23 28.74 -17.19 3.21
N ARG A 24 27.74 -17.71 3.92
CA ARG A 24 26.36 -17.73 3.43
C ARG A 24 25.82 -16.29 3.31
N ILE A 25 24.84 -16.07 2.44
CA ILE A 25 24.30 -14.72 2.21
C ILE A 25 23.65 -14.11 3.47
N ASP A 26 23.13 -14.96 4.34
CA ASP A 26 22.47 -14.65 5.61
C ASP A 26 23.39 -14.77 6.82
N ASP A 27 24.70 -14.91 6.61
CA ASP A 27 25.68 -14.94 7.69
C ASP A 27 25.86 -13.55 8.29
N ASP A 28 25.67 -13.41 9.61
CA ASP A 28 25.75 -12.11 10.28
C ASP A 28 27.15 -11.49 10.23
N ARG A 29 28.20 -12.24 9.88
CA ARG A 29 29.55 -11.69 9.72
C ARG A 29 29.60 -10.54 8.72
N TRP A 30 28.72 -10.54 7.71
CA TRP A 30 28.58 -9.40 6.78
C TRP A 30 28.15 -8.12 7.49
N LEU A 31 27.16 -8.24 8.38
CA LEU A 31 26.54 -7.12 9.08
C LEU A 31 27.40 -6.66 10.26
N ILE A 32 28.05 -7.60 10.96
CA ILE A 32 29.04 -7.31 12.01
C ILE A 32 30.23 -6.56 11.41
N GLY A 33 30.79 -7.06 10.29
CA GLY A 33 31.89 -6.39 9.59
C GLY A 33 31.52 -4.98 9.15
N ALA A 34 30.33 -4.81 8.56
CA ALA A 34 29.85 -3.49 8.14
C ALA A 34 29.63 -2.54 9.34
N SER A 35 29.06 -3.05 10.43
CA SER A 35 28.80 -2.24 11.64
C SER A 35 30.10 -1.81 12.32
N GLN A 36 31.10 -2.70 12.35
CA GLN A 36 32.43 -2.40 12.90
C GLN A 36 33.16 -1.32 12.09
N ILE A 37 32.95 -1.26 10.77
CA ILE A 37 33.52 -0.21 9.92
C ILE A 37 32.83 1.14 10.18
N LEU A 38 31.49 1.15 10.32
CA LEU A 38 30.73 2.37 10.58
C LEU A 38 30.96 2.95 11.98
N GLN A 39 31.05 2.08 12.98
CA GLN A 39 31.18 2.46 14.39
C GLN A 39 32.29 1.61 15.03
N PRO A 40 33.56 1.98 14.85
CA PRO A 40 34.71 1.18 15.27
C PRO A 40 34.90 1.08 16.79
N ASP A 41 34.33 2.02 17.54
CA ASP A 41 34.43 2.07 19.00
C ASP A 41 33.48 1.09 19.71
N ILE A 42 32.56 0.46 18.96
CA ILE A 42 31.58 -0.49 19.48
C ILE A 42 32.03 -1.92 19.15
N ASN A 43 31.98 -2.83 20.13
CA ASN A 43 32.25 -4.25 19.91
C ASN A 43 30.98 -4.96 19.41
N TRP A 44 30.86 -5.10 18.09
CA TRP A 44 29.70 -5.72 17.45
C TRP A 44 29.68 -7.25 17.53
N GLN A 45 30.75 -7.90 18.02
CA GLN A 45 30.77 -9.37 18.21
C GLN A 45 29.96 -9.81 19.44
N THR A 46 29.93 -8.99 20.50
CA THR A 46 29.20 -9.27 21.75
C THR A 46 27.73 -8.84 21.72
N ALA A 47 27.34 -8.03 20.72
CA ALA A 47 25.96 -7.57 20.53
C ALA A 47 24.97 -8.68 20.16
N LYS A 48 25.45 -9.92 19.94
CA LYS A 48 24.62 -11.09 19.63
C LYS A 48 23.97 -11.78 20.83
N THR A 49 24.33 -11.44 22.06
CA THR A 49 23.82 -12.14 23.26
C THR A 49 23.16 -11.24 24.31
N GLY A 50 22.88 -9.97 23.98
CA GLY A 50 22.25 -9.04 24.92
C GLY A 50 21.40 -7.97 24.23
N GLU A 51 20.12 -7.95 24.61
CA GLU A 51 19.13 -6.87 24.56
C GLU A 51 18.73 -6.14 23.27
N GLN A 52 19.41 -6.19 22.11
CA GLN A 52 18.89 -5.42 20.96
C GLN A 52 18.88 -6.07 19.57
N GLY A 53 19.79 -6.98 19.17
CA GLY A 53 19.76 -7.48 17.78
C GLY A 53 19.81 -6.37 16.71
N ILE A 54 20.33 -5.19 17.09
CA ILE A 54 20.45 -3.99 16.27
C ILE A 54 21.90 -3.92 15.78
N PHE A 55 22.09 -3.77 14.47
CA PHE A 55 23.37 -3.44 13.84
C PHE A 55 23.51 -1.91 13.71
N ALA A 56 24.67 -1.42 13.26
CA ALA A 56 24.86 0.02 13.04
C ALA A 56 23.74 0.61 12.14
N PRO A 57 23.36 1.89 12.31
CA PRO A 57 22.27 2.51 11.55
C PRO A 57 22.39 2.26 10.04
N GLY A 58 21.32 1.74 9.44
CA GLY A 58 21.27 1.41 8.00
C GLY A 58 21.79 0.01 7.64
N ILE A 59 22.50 -0.68 8.55
CA ILE A 59 22.93 -2.07 8.36
C ILE A 59 21.83 -3.03 8.79
N SER A 60 21.38 -3.86 7.86
CA SER A 60 20.43 -4.94 8.14
C SER A 60 20.53 -6.01 7.06
N LEU A 61 19.98 -7.19 7.32
CA LEU A 61 19.92 -8.26 6.32
C LEU A 61 19.13 -7.84 5.08
N SER A 62 18.11 -6.99 5.22
CA SER A 62 17.34 -6.46 4.09
C SER A 62 18.17 -5.47 3.26
N THR A 63 18.88 -4.53 3.89
CA THR A 63 19.79 -3.59 3.19
C THR A 63 20.92 -4.32 2.48
N TRP A 64 21.50 -5.35 3.10
CA TRP A 64 22.52 -6.22 2.50
C TRP A 64 22.01 -6.94 1.24
N ARG A 65 20.80 -7.53 1.31
CA ARG A 65 20.17 -8.18 0.16
C ARG A 65 19.86 -7.20 -0.97
N ARG A 66 19.46 -5.96 -0.67
CA ARG A 66 19.24 -4.89 -1.65
C ARG A 66 20.54 -4.52 -2.36
N PHE A 67 21.61 -4.29 -1.61
CA PHE A 67 22.95 -3.99 -2.13
C PHE A 67 23.44 -5.07 -3.12
N LEU A 68 23.37 -6.35 -2.75
CA LEU A 68 23.79 -7.46 -3.63
C LEU A 68 22.94 -7.63 -4.90
N ARG A 69 21.74 -7.03 -4.94
CA ARG A 69 20.84 -7.02 -6.10
C ARG A 69 21.00 -5.77 -6.97
N GLY A 70 21.95 -4.89 -6.64
CA GLY A 70 22.12 -3.60 -7.34
C GLY A 70 20.97 -2.63 -7.11
N GLN A 71 20.23 -2.76 -6.00
CA GLN A 71 19.21 -1.79 -5.63
C GLN A 71 19.84 -0.63 -4.84
N PRO A 72 19.29 0.60 -4.92
CA PRO A 72 19.85 1.75 -4.22
C PRO A 72 19.88 1.53 -2.70
N VAL A 73 21.02 1.83 -2.08
CA VAL A 73 21.23 1.93 -0.64
C VAL A 73 21.94 3.26 -0.35
N SER A 74 21.97 3.73 0.91
CA SER A 74 22.66 5.00 1.21
C SER A 74 24.12 4.93 0.81
N THR A 75 24.69 6.06 0.37
CA THR A 75 26.07 6.13 -0.10
C THR A 75 27.08 5.55 0.89
N GLU A 76 26.89 5.85 2.17
CA GLU A 76 27.74 5.35 3.25
C GLU A 76 27.66 3.82 3.38
N VAL A 77 26.44 3.26 3.41
CA VAL A 77 26.22 1.82 3.50
C VAL A 77 26.73 1.08 2.26
N PHE A 78 26.57 1.67 1.07
CA PHE A 78 27.11 1.11 -0.18
C PHE A 78 28.62 0.93 -0.11
N LYS A 79 29.33 2.00 0.28
CA LYS A 79 30.80 1.99 0.41
C LYS A 79 31.28 1.00 1.46
N VAL A 80 30.60 0.94 2.60
CA VAL A 80 30.92 0.01 3.68
C VAL A 80 30.74 -1.44 3.24
N PHE A 81 29.66 -1.78 2.55
CA PHE A 81 29.48 -3.14 2.03
C PHE A 81 30.50 -3.52 0.95
N CYS A 82 30.90 -2.59 0.08
CA CYS A 82 32.02 -2.78 -0.84
C CYS A 82 33.33 -3.06 -0.08
N GLN A 83 33.61 -2.32 0.99
CA GLN A 83 34.78 -2.52 1.83
C GLN A 83 34.79 -3.89 2.51
N VAL A 84 33.65 -4.34 3.04
CA VAL A 84 33.50 -5.71 3.60
C VAL A 84 33.79 -6.79 2.54
N LEU A 85 33.37 -6.55 1.30
CA LEU A 85 33.63 -7.46 0.17
C LEU A 85 35.03 -7.30 -0.43
N THR A 86 35.86 -6.38 0.06
CA THR A 86 37.18 -6.05 -0.52
C THR A 86 37.09 -5.68 -2.02
N VAL A 87 36.06 -4.93 -2.38
CA VAL A 87 35.81 -4.42 -3.74
C VAL A 87 35.86 -2.90 -3.70
N ASP A 88 36.51 -2.27 -4.69
CA ASP A 88 36.43 -0.83 -4.85
C ASP A 88 35.01 -0.44 -5.30
N TRP A 89 34.36 0.42 -4.52
CA TRP A 89 33.00 0.85 -4.80
C TRP A 89 32.90 1.62 -6.12
N GLN A 90 33.99 2.26 -6.59
CA GLN A 90 34.04 2.96 -7.87
C GLN A 90 33.98 2.01 -9.08
N GLU A 91 34.45 0.77 -8.94
CA GLU A 91 34.42 -0.23 -10.02
C GLU A 91 33.03 -0.82 -10.24
N VAL A 92 32.17 -0.74 -9.22
CA VAL A 92 30.85 -1.40 -9.24
C VAL A 92 29.69 -0.42 -9.29
N ILE A 93 29.91 0.86 -9.01
CA ILE A 93 28.86 1.88 -9.03
C ILE A 93 28.39 2.12 -10.47
N GLU A 94 27.10 2.43 -10.62
CA GLU A 94 26.56 2.96 -11.87
C GLU A 94 26.91 4.43 -12.01
N GLU A 95 27.80 4.76 -12.95
CA GLU A 95 28.17 6.15 -13.25
C GLU A 95 26.95 6.93 -13.76
N GLN A 96 26.68 8.07 -13.11
CA GLN A 96 25.73 9.05 -13.63
C GLN A 96 26.44 9.85 -14.72
N VAL A 97 25.98 9.74 -15.97
CA VAL A 97 26.46 10.56 -17.08
C VAL A 97 26.10 12.02 -16.81
N ILE A 98 27.04 12.80 -16.28
CA ILE A 98 26.94 14.26 -16.22
C ILE A 98 27.50 14.79 -17.54
N SER A 99 26.61 15.17 -18.45
CA SER A 99 26.98 15.96 -19.63
C SER A 99 27.46 17.34 -19.17
N VAL A 100 28.76 17.59 -19.23
CA VAL A 100 29.34 18.92 -19.02
C VAL A 100 29.19 19.70 -20.34
N SER A 101 28.30 20.68 -20.39
CA SER A 101 28.37 21.76 -21.39
C SER A 101 28.82 23.06 -20.71
N ALA A 102 30.01 23.51 -21.10
CA ALA A 102 30.49 24.85 -20.85
C ALA A 102 29.81 25.83 -21.82
N GLY A 103 29.47 27.03 -21.36
CA GLY A 103 29.09 28.16 -22.21
C GLY A 103 27.78 28.83 -21.80
N ALA A 104 27.88 30.06 -21.32
CA ALA A 104 26.80 30.88 -20.78
C ALA A 104 25.74 31.31 -21.81
N SER A 105 24.47 31.31 -21.40
CA SER A 105 23.55 32.46 -21.50
C SER A 105 22.20 32.11 -20.85
N THR A 106 21.65 33.10 -20.15
CA THR A 106 20.34 33.14 -19.48
C THR A 106 19.20 32.63 -20.34
N ASP A 107 18.45 31.63 -19.85
CA ASP A 107 17.03 31.47 -20.10
C ASP A 107 16.40 30.53 -19.05
N ALA A 108 15.10 30.73 -18.81
CA ALA A 108 14.29 30.19 -17.73
C ALA A 108 14.58 28.73 -17.36
N ILE A 109 14.73 28.47 -16.05
CA ILE A 109 14.82 27.11 -15.49
C ILE A 109 13.49 26.39 -15.81
N ALA A 110 13.49 25.60 -16.87
CA ALA A 110 12.48 24.59 -17.10
C ALA A 110 12.47 23.65 -15.88
N PRO A 111 11.29 23.24 -15.38
CA PRO A 111 11.24 22.36 -14.23
C PRO A 111 12.01 21.07 -14.53
N GLU A 112 12.95 20.72 -13.66
CA GLU A 112 13.66 19.43 -13.73
C GLU A 112 12.61 18.32 -13.90
N ARG A 113 12.69 17.58 -15.00
CA ARG A 113 11.80 16.45 -15.27
C ARG A 113 12.04 15.40 -14.18
N THR A 114 11.20 15.39 -13.14
CA THR A 114 11.20 14.33 -12.13
C THR A 114 10.93 13.01 -12.84
N THR A 115 11.93 12.14 -12.90
CA THR A 115 11.78 10.79 -13.44
C THR A 115 10.69 10.07 -12.65
N PRO A 116 9.60 9.62 -13.29
CA PRO A 116 8.47 9.07 -12.56
C PRO A 116 8.86 7.77 -11.86
N GLU A 117 8.59 7.67 -10.56
CA GLU A 117 8.77 6.43 -9.81
C GLU A 117 7.87 5.31 -10.35
N PHE A 118 8.35 4.06 -10.29
CA PHE A 118 7.55 2.91 -10.67
C PHE A 118 6.35 2.75 -9.70
N PRO A 119 5.10 2.57 -10.20
CA PRO A 119 3.90 2.60 -9.36
C PRO A 119 3.67 1.29 -8.60
N SER A 120 4.57 0.92 -7.69
CA SER A 120 4.49 -0.31 -6.89
C SER A 120 3.88 -0.16 -5.50
N GLY A 121 3.62 1.08 -5.05
CA GLY A 121 3.20 1.35 -3.67
C GLY A 121 2.24 2.54 -3.55
N PRO A 122 1.89 2.93 -2.30
CA PRO A 122 1.17 4.16 -2.07
C PRO A 122 1.97 5.36 -2.58
N VAL A 123 1.27 6.37 -3.08
CA VAL A 123 1.89 7.60 -3.58
C VAL A 123 2.34 8.44 -2.38
N PRO A 124 3.66 8.75 -2.25
CA PRO A 124 4.20 9.57 -1.16
C PRO A 124 3.51 10.93 -1.01
N LEU A 125 3.70 11.57 0.14
CA LEU A 125 3.09 12.88 0.44
C LEU A 125 3.65 14.00 -0.44
N ASP A 126 4.95 13.97 -0.70
CA ASP A 126 5.72 14.91 -1.52
C ASP A 126 5.71 14.55 -3.02
N SER A 127 5.14 13.40 -3.38
CA SER A 127 5.09 12.96 -4.78
C SER A 127 4.12 13.84 -5.58
N PRO A 128 4.57 14.41 -6.72
CA PRO A 128 3.69 15.22 -7.57
C PRO A 128 2.59 14.38 -8.21
N PHE A 129 2.71 13.05 -8.21
CA PHE A 129 1.81 12.16 -8.95
C PHE A 129 0.50 11.82 -8.24
N TYR A 130 0.21 12.45 -7.10
CA TYR A 130 -1.08 12.30 -6.45
C TYR A 130 -2.12 13.22 -7.06
N ILE A 131 -3.22 12.63 -7.51
CA ILE A 131 -4.40 13.34 -7.96
C ILE A 131 -5.46 13.27 -6.87
N GLU A 132 -5.86 14.45 -6.39
CA GLU A 132 -6.95 14.61 -5.44
C GLU A 132 -8.28 14.17 -6.05
N ARG A 133 -9.20 13.70 -5.20
CA ARG A 133 -10.54 13.25 -5.58
C ARG A 133 -11.59 13.97 -4.73
N PRO A 134 -11.81 15.28 -5.00
CA PRO A 134 -12.82 16.03 -4.28
C PRO A 134 -14.18 15.34 -4.31
N PRO A 135 -14.92 15.31 -3.19
CA PRO A 135 -14.60 15.97 -1.92
C PRO A 135 -13.87 15.06 -0.91
N ASN A 136 -13.38 13.88 -1.30
CA ASN A 136 -12.96 12.83 -0.36
C ASN A 136 -11.85 13.27 0.61
N GLU A 137 -10.80 13.93 0.12
CA GLU A 137 -9.69 14.41 0.95
C GLU A 137 -10.17 15.42 1.99
N ALA A 138 -10.95 16.42 1.56
CA ALA A 138 -11.48 17.45 2.44
C ALA A 138 -12.38 16.87 3.53
N LEU A 139 -13.33 16.00 3.15
CA LEU A 139 -14.23 15.34 4.11
C LEU A 139 -13.45 14.46 5.09
N ALA A 140 -12.40 13.77 4.65
CA ALA A 140 -11.59 12.94 5.52
C ALA A 140 -10.80 13.76 6.56
N CYS A 141 -10.22 14.88 6.13
CA CYS A 141 -9.49 15.80 7.00
C CYS A 141 -10.41 16.49 8.01
N GLU A 142 -11.63 16.85 7.61
CA GLU A 142 -12.63 17.37 8.54
C GLU A 142 -13.05 16.30 9.56
N GLU A 143 -13.40 15.11 9.08
CA GLU A 143 -13.93 14.05 9.94
C GLU A 143 -12.90 13.52 10.95
N VAL A 144 -11.60 13.50 10.62
CA VAL A 144 -10.58 13.04 11.57
C VAL A 144 -10.48 13.96 12.80
N GLY A 145 -10.90 15.22 12.69
CA GLY A 145 -10.98 16.13 13.84
C GLY A 145 -12.05 15.74 14.86
N ASN A 146 -13.15 15.12 14.41
CA ASN A 146 -14.34 14.86 15.22
C ASN A 146 -14.10 13.80 16.32
N PRO A 147 -14.45 14.06 17.60
CA PRO A 147 -14.35 13.08 18.69
C PRO A 147 -14.94 11.72 18.35
N GLY A 148 -14.15 10.65 18.57
CA GLY A 148 -14.61 9.28 18.33
C GLY A 148 -14.86 8.91 16.87
N SER A 149 -14.39 9.71 15.89
CA SER A 149 -14.79 9.51 14.50
C SER A 149 -14.30 8.21 13.88
N VAL A 150 -15.03 7.77 12.86
CA VAL A 150 -14.73 6.59 12.06
C VAL A 150 -14.79 6.98 10.59
N ILE A 151 -13.69 6.81 9.87
CA ILE A 151 -13.60 7.02 8.43
C ILE A 151 -13.46 5.66 7.75
N ARG A 152 -14.32 5.36 6.79
CA ARG A 152 -14.32 4.08 6.07
C ARG A 152 -13.90 4.29 4.64
N ILE A 153 -12.74 3.77 4.27
CA ILE A 153 -12.20 3.90 2.91
C ILE A 153 -12.46 2.61 2.16
N GLN A 154 -13.32 2.68 1.14
CA GLN A 154 -13.77 1.51 0.37
C GLN A 154 -13.47 1.68 -1.11
N ALA A 155 -12.72 0.72 -1.67
CA ALA A 155 -12.44 0.63 -3.09
C ALA A 155 -11.80 -0.71 -3.44
N PRO A 156 -11.81 -1.13 -4.71
CA PRO A 156 -10.96 -2.23 -5.19
C PRO A 156 -9.47 -2.03 -4.85
N HIS A 157 -8.69 -3.10 -4.97
CA HIS A 157 -7.24 -3.02 -4.86
C HIS A 157 -6.68 -2.04 -5.90
N LYS A 158 -5.55 -1.40 -5.59
CA LYS A 158 -4.84 -0.48 -6.50
C LYS A 158 -5.62 0.79 -6.90
N MET A 159 -6.69 1.13 -6.17
CA MET A 159 -7.45 2.37 -6.33
C MET A 159 -6.91 3.56 -5.52
N GLY A 160 -5.83 3.41 -4.74
CA GLY A 160 -5.20 4.51 -3.99
C GLY A 160 -5.69 4.70 -2.55
N LYS A 161 -6.30 3.68 -1.94
CA LYS A 161 -6.71 3.70 -0.51
C LYS A 161 -5.57 4.10 0.41
N SER A 162 -4.44 3.40 0.31
CA SER A 162 -3.26 3.67 1.14
C SER A 162 -2.67 5.07 0.89
N SER A 163 -2.75 5.60 -0.34
CA SER A 163 -2.30 6.98 -0.63
C SER A 163 -3.19 8.03 0.06
N LEU A 164 -4.50 7.79 0.17
CA LEU A 164 -5.41 8.65 0.91
C LEU A 164 -5.16 8.55 2.43
N ILE A 165 -4.96 7.33 2.96
CA ILE A 165 -4.63 7.11 4.37
C ILE A 165 -3.38 7.88 4.78
N LEU A 166 -2.32 7.87 3.95
CA LEU A 166 -1.10 8.65 4.24
C LEU A 166 -1.39 10.13 4.42
N ARG A 167 -2.28 10.71 3.61
CA ARG A 167 -2.65 12.13 3.69
C ARG A 167 -3.48 12.46 4.91
N ILE A 168 -4.44 11.59 5.26
CA ILE A 168 -5.23 11.75 6.48
C ILE A 168 -4.33 11.63 7.72
N ALA A 169 -3.41 10.67 7.72
CA ALA A 169 -2.43 10.49 8.79
C ALA A 169 -1.51 11.71 8.94
N ALA A 170 -0.99 12.25 7.82
CA ALA A 170 -0.18 13.47 7.84
C ALA A 170 -0.95 14.68 8.37
N HIS A 171 -2.22 14.83 8.00
CA HIS A 171 -3.07 15.88 8.54
C HIS A 171 -3.31 15.72 10.05
N ALA A 172 -3.60 14.50 10.50
CA ALA A 172 -3.78 14.20 11.93
C ALA A 172 -2.48 14.41 12.74
N GLU A 173 -1.32 14.11 12.16
CA GLU A 173 -0.02 14.39 12.77
C GLU A 173 0.21 15.90 12.93
N GLN A 174 -0.17 16.73 11.95
CA GLN A 174 -0.16 18.19 12.07
C GLN A 174 -1.09 18.70 13.19
N MET A 175 -2.17 17.97 13.49
CA MET A 175 -3.07 18.23 14.61
C MET A 175 -2.53 17.69 15.96
N GLY A 176 -1.36 17.06 15.97
CA GLY A 176 -0.70 16.52 17.16
C GLY A 176 -1.17 15.13 17.58
N PHE A 177 -1.84 14.38 16.69
CA PHE A 177 -2.36 13.05 17.03
C PHE A 177 -1.23 12.02 17.05
N ARG A 178 -1.38 11.01 17.91
CA ARG A 178 -0.58 9.78 17.80
C ARG A 178 -1.16 8.92 16.68
N ILE A 179 -0.33 8.43 15.78
CA ILE A 179 -0.76 7.62 14.64
C ILE A 179 -0.26 6.19 14.82
N ILE A 180 -1.17 5.22 14.73
CA ILE A 180 -0.87 3.79 14.83
C ILE A 180 -1.50 3.10 13.62
N GLN A 181 -0.75 2.19 12.99
CA GLN A 181 -1.23 1.46 11.82
C GLN A 181 -1.15 -0.04 12.05
N ILE A 182 -2.28 -0.71 11.90
CA ILE A 182 -2.39 -2.17 11.95
C ILE A 182 -2.71 -2.66 10.55
N ASP A 183 -1.79 -3.44 9.98
CA ASP A 183 -1.99 -4.09 8.69
C ASP A 183 -2.26 -5.57 8.89
N PHE A 184 -3.49 -6.00 8.61
CA PHE A 184 -3.91 -7.38 8.86
C PHE A 184 -3.23 -8.41 7.95
N ARG A 185 -2.49 -7.99 6.92
CA ARG A 185 -1.64 -8.90 6.13
C ARG A 185 -0.41 -9.39 6.90
N GLN A 186 -0.05 -8.72 7.99
CA GLN A 186 1.08 -9.10 8.85
C GLN A 186 0.68 -10.08 9.96
N VAL A 187 -0.61 -10.41 10.06
CA VAL A 187 -1.13 -11.34 11.06
C VAL A 187 -0.86 -12.77 10.60
N ASP A 188 -0.23 -13.57 11.45
CA ASP A 188 -0.07 -15.00 11.19
C ASP A 188 -1.42 -15.70 11.14
N VAL A 189 -1.57 -16.67 10.25
CA VAL A 189 -2.80 -17.47 10.11
C VAL A 189 -3.24 -18.08 11.44
N ALA A 190 -2.30 -18.52 12.28
CA ALA A 190 -2.59 -19.09 13.59
C ALA A 190 -3.22 -18.08 14.57
N THR A 191 -2.96 -16.79 14.41
CA THR A 191 -3.58 -15.74 15.24
C THR A 191 -5.07 -15.57 14.94
N PHE A 192 -5.52 -15.97 13.75
CA PHE A 192 -6.94 -16.04 13.38
C PHE A 192 -7.64 -17.34 13.84
N ALA A 193 -7.02 -18.13 14.73
CA ALA A 193 -7.67 -19.33 15.26
C ALA A 193 -8.84 -19.00 16.22
N THR A 194 -8.72 -17.95 17.01
CA THR A 194 -9.77 -17.50 17.96
C THR A 194 -9.83 -15.98 18.05
N LEU A 195 -10.99 -15.44 18.41
CA LEU A 195 -11.13 -13.99 18.68
C LEU A 195 -10.16 -13.53 19.78
N ASP A 196 -9.98 -14.35 20.83
CA ASP A 196 -9.05 -14.06 21.92
C ASP A 196 -7.62 -13.84 21.42
N SER A 197 -7.12 -14.74 20.57
CA SER A 197 -5.79 -14.67 19.98
C SER A 197 -5.61 -13.41 19.15
N LEU A 198 -6.62 -13.07 18.34
CA LEU A 198 -6.60 -11.85 17.54
C LEU A 198 -6.60 -10.59 18.40
N LEU A 199 -7.47 -10.52 19.42
CA LEU A 199 -7.59 -9.33 20.27
C LEU A 199 -6.34 -9.11 21.13
N ARG A 200 -5.72 -10.18 21.65
CA ARG A 200 -4.42 -10.09 22.34
C ARG A 200 -3.33 -9.60 21.39
N TRP A 201 -3.23 -10.17 20.19
CA TRP A 201 -2.27 -9.71 19.18
C TRP A 201 -2.50 -8.24 18.84
N PHE A 202 -3.75 -7.85 18.62
CA PHE A 202 -4.14 -6.49 18.28
C PHE A 202 -3.74 -5.49 19.36
N CYS A 203 -4.13 -5.74 20.61
CA CYS A 203 -3.78 -4.92 21.77
C CYS A 203 -2.26 -4.79 21.94
N ALA A 204 -1.53 -5.91 21.86
CA ALA A 204 -0.08 -5.90 21.99
C ALA A 204 0.62 -5.08 20.89
N ASN A 205 0.12 -5.12 19.66
CA ASN A 205 0.70 -4.34 18.56
C ASN A 205 0.43 -2.85 18.71
N VAL A 206 -0.78 -2.46 19.12
CA VAL A 206 -1.10 -1.05 19.38
C VAL A 206 -0.24 -0.51 20.52
N ALA A 207 -0.11 -1.26 21.63
CA ALA A 207 0.74 -0.86 22.76
C ALA A 207 2.21 -0.70 22.36
N ARG A 208 2.77 -1.66 21.61
CA ARG A 208 4.17 -1.58 21.15
C ARG A 208 4.41 -0.39 20.23
N GLN A 209 3.50 -0.09 19.31
CA GLN A 209 3.62 1.08 18.44
C GLN A 209 3.47 2.40 19.20
N LEU A 210 2.72 2.41 20.31
CA LEU A 210 2.69 3.51 21.28
C LEU A 210 3.93 3.57 22.18
N GLN A 211 4.91 2.68 21.98
CA GLN A 211 6.12 2.54 22.80
C GLN A 211 5.83 2.14 24.25
N LEU A 212 4.75 1.39 24.47
CA LEU A 212 4.34 0.83 25.75
C LEU A 212 4.65 -0.67 25.81
N LYS A 213 4.93 -1.18 27.01
CA LYS A 213 4.96 -2.63 27.26
C LYS A 213 3.52 -3.15 27.19
N PRO A 214 3.21 -4.25 26.48
CA PRO A 214 1.81 -4.70 26.35
C PRO A 214 1.09 -5.00 27.68
N GLY A 215 1.72 -5.66 28.65
CA GLY A 215 1.11 -5.88 29.98
C GLY A 215 -0.25 -6.61 29.98
N LEU A 216 -0.57 -7.39 28.94
CA LEU A 216 -1.94 -7.89 28.73
C LEU A 216 -2.46 -8.79 29.85
N ASP A 217 -1.59 -9.55 30.53
CA ASP A 217 -1.99 -10.51 31.55
C ASP A 217 -2.69 -9.85 32.75
N GLU A 218 -2.44 -8.55 33.00
CA GLU A 218 -3.12 -7.76 34.03
C GLU A 218 -4.55 -7.34 33.65
N TYR A 219 -4.86 -7.38 32.35
CA TYR A 219 -6.13 -6.91 31.77
C TYR A 219 -6.96 -8.03 31.15
N TRP A 220 -6.47 -9.27 31.16
CA TRP A 220 -7.07 -10.39 30.45
C TRP A 220 -7.62 -11.46 31.38
N ASP A 221 -8.82 -11.20 31.86
CA ASP A 221 -9.60 -12.13 32.69
C ASP A 221 -10.46 -13.05 31.80
N ALA A 222 -10.27 -14.36 31.94
CA ALA A 222 -11.00 -15.37 31.18
C ALA A 222 -12.51 -15.33 31.49
N ASP A 223 -12.93 -14.93 32.68
CA ASP A 223 -14.32 -14.91 33.11
C ASP A 223 -15.10 -13.70 32.55
N MET A 224 -14.40 -12.63 32.16
CA MET A 224 -15.00 -11.41 31.60
C MET A 224 -15.21 -11.48 30.08
N GLY A 225 -14.49 -12.37 29.40
CA GLY A 225 -14.50 -12.49 27.95
C GLY A 225 -13.62 -11.45 27.23
N SER A 226 -13.09 -11.86 26.07
CA SER A 226 -12.02 -11.15 25.36
C SER A 226 -12.40 -9.75 24.84
N LYS A 227 -13.66 -9.53 24.46
CA LYS A 227 -14.15 -8.21 24.00
C LYS A 227 -14.15 -7.17 25.12
N ILE A 228 -14.57 -7.58 26.32
CA ILE A 228 -14.58 -6.70 27.50
C ILE A 228 -13.15 -6.40 27.92
N CYS A 229 -12.29 -7.43 27.99
CA CYS A 229 -10.87 -7.28 28.29
C CYS A 229 -10.18 -6.30 27.31
N CYS A 230 -10.41 -6.48 26.00
CA CYS A 230 -9.89 -5.59 24.97
C CYS A 230 -10.39 -4.14 25.16
N THR A 231 -11.67 -3.96 25.45
CA THR A 231 -12.26 -2.63 25.66
C THR A 231 -11.67 -1.93 26.88
N LEU A 232 -11.56 -2.63 28.01
CA LEU A 232 -10.94 -2.11 29.24
C LEU A 232 -9.46 -1.79 29.04
N TYR A 233 -8.73 -2.63 28.30
CA TYR A 233 -7.35 -2.39 27.94
C TYR A 233 -7.21 -1.11 27.12
N PHE A 234 -8.03 -0.94 26.07
CA PHE A 234 -8.02 0.29 25.28
C PHE A 234 -8.39 1.51 26.12
N GLN A 235 -9.43 1.42 26.94
CA GLN A 235 -9.89 2.54 27.76
C GLN A 235 -8.84 2.95 28.80
N SER A 236 -8.48 2.05 29.71
CA SER A 236 -7.70 2.38 30.91
C SER A 236 -6.20 2.31 30.70
N TYR A 237 -5.71 1.38 29.88
CA TYR A 237 -4.26 1.25 29.68
C TYR A 237 -3.74 2.12 28.54
N LEU A 238 -4.47 2.16 27.41
CA LEU A 238 -4.02 2.88 26.23
C LEU A 238 -4.48 4.34 26.19
N LEU A 239 -5.78 4.60 26.31
CA LEU A 239 -6.36 5.91 26.01
C LEU A 239 -6.39 6.88 27.21
N GLU A 240 -6.63 6.37 28.41
CA GLU A 240 -6.69 7.21 29.62
C GLU A 240 -5.37 7.97 29.88
N PRO A 241 -4.18 7.35 29.81
CA PRO A 241 -2.92 8.05 30.02
C PRO A 241 -2.53 9.02 28.88
N LEU A 242 -3.10 8.84 27.68
CA LEU A 242 -2.77 9.67 26.52
C LEU A 242 -3.30 11.10 26.68
N GLN A 243 -2.41 12.07 26.49
CA GLN A 243 -2.76 13.50 26.50
C GLN A 243 -3.29 13.99 25.14
N THR A 244 -2.99 13.25 24.08
CA THR A 244 -3.37 13.59 22.69
C THR A 244 -4.26 12.50 22.11
N PRO A 245 -5.14 12.81 21.13
CA PRO A 245 -5.91 11.81 20.42
C PRO A 245 -5.04 10.77 19.72
N LEU A 246 -5.60 9.58 19.51
CA LEU A 246 -5.00 8.45 18.83
C LEU A 246 -5.77 8.17 17.54
N LEU A 247 -5.10 8.30 16.38
CA LEU A 247 -5.57 7.78 15.10
C LEU A 247 -5.10 6.34 14.92
N LEU A 248 -6.03 5.40 14.95
CA LEU A 248 -5.79 4.00 14.68
C LEU A 248 -6.28 3.64 13.28
N VAL A 249 -5.32 3.32 12.41
CA VAL A 249 -5.58 2.88 11.03
C VAL A 249 -5.62 1.36 10.98
N LEU A 250 -6.73 0.81 10.54
CA LEU A 250 -6.95 -0.61 10.29
C LEU A 250 -6.90 -0.85 8.78
N ASN A 251 -5.75 -1.30 8.29
CA ASN A 251 -5.48 -1.53 6.89
C ASN A 251 -5.70 -3.00 6.51
N GLU A 252 -6.25 -3.24 5.32
CA GLU A 252 -6.53 -4.59 4.80
C GLU A 252 -7.37 -5.44 5.76
N ILE A 253 -8.34 -4.82 6.43
CA ILE A 253 -9.27 -5.52 7.35
C ILE A 253 -10.06 -6.63 6.64
N ASN A 254 -10.10 -6.62 5.30
CA ASN A 254 -10.55 -7.73 4.47
C ASN A 254 -9.81 -9.07 4.70
N LYS A 255 -8.69 -9.09 5.44
CA LYS A 255 -8.11 -10.35 5.92
C LYS A 255 -8.88 -10.98 7.07
N VAL A 256 -9.47 -10.17 7.96
CA VAL A 256 -10.36 -10.66 9.02
C VAL A 256 -11.58 -11.37 8.42
N PHE A 257 -11.99 -10.92 7.22
CA PHE A 257 -13.17 -11.40 6.52
C PHE A 257 -13.07 -12.85 6.05
N GLU A 258 -11.85 -13.34 5.87
CA GLU A 258 -11.57 -14.74 5.51
C GLU A 258 -11.92 -15.69 6.70
N TYR A 259 -12.23 -15.13 7.88
CA TYR A 259 -12.58 -15.85 9.11
C TYR A 259 -13.93 -15.36 9.66
N PRO A 260 -15.08 -15.88 9.16
CA PRO A 260 -16.41 -15.35 9.48
C PRO A 260 -16.71 -15.23 10.99
N GLN A 261 -16.36 -16.25 11.77
CA GLN A 261 -16.56 -16.27 13.23
C GLN A 261 -15.81 -15.12 13.93
N ILE A 262 -14.63 -14.75 13.44
CA ILE A 262 -13.87 -13.61 13.98
C ILE A 262 -14.47 -12.30 13.48
N ALA A 263 -14.80 -12.21 12.19
CA ALA A 263 -15.39 -11.00 11.61
C ALA A 263 -16.70 -10.62 12.28
N GLU A 264 -17.57 -11.58 12.57
CA GLU A 264 -18.87 -11.39 13.25
C GLU A 264 -18.72 -10.83 14.67
N GLU A 265 -17.56 -10.95 15.31
CA GLU A 265 -17.33 -10.44 16.66
C GLU A 265 -16.41 -9.22 16.72
N PHE A 266 -15.33 -9.21 15.93
CA PHE A 266 -14.35 -8.12 15.90
C PHE A 266 -14.93 -6.83 15.31
N LEU A 267 -15.75 -6.95 14.27
CA LEU A 267 -16.33 -5.80 13.60
C LEU A 267 -17.34 -5.02 14.48
N PRO A 268 -18.32 -5.68 15.15
CA PRO A 268 -19.17 -5.00 16.12
C PRO A 268 -18.40 -4.33 17.27
N LEU A 269 -17.26 -4.88 17.69
CA LEU A 269 -16.43 -4.27 18.73
C LEU A 269 -15.94 -2.87 18.31
N LEU A 270 -15.44 -2.71 17.09
CA LEU A 270 -15.02 -1.40 16.56
C LEU A 270 -16.18 -0.39 16.54
N ARG A 271 -17.38 -0.87 16.18
CA ARG A 271 -18.59 -0.05 16.22
C ARG A 271 -18.95 0.36 17.64
N SER A 272 -18.88 -0.55 18.62
CA SER A 272 -19.18 -0.21 20.01
C SER A 272 -18.27 0.88 20.55
N TRP A 273 -16.99 0.92 20.17
CA TRP A 273 -16.07 1.99 20.59
C TRP A 273 -16.44 3.36 20.00
N HIS A 274 -16.91 3.39 18.76
CA HIS A 274 -17.45 4.62 18.15
C HIS A 274 -18.72 5.09 18.86
N GLU A 275 -19.62 4.17 19.24
CA GLU A 275 -20.85 4.50 19.96
C GLU A 275 -20.56 4.96 21.40
N GLU A 276 -19.61 4.33 22.08
CA GLU A 276 -19.13 4.68 23.42
C GLU A 276 -18.56 6.11 23.46
N ALA A 277 -17.84 6.53 22.42
CA ALA A 277 -17.29 7.88 22.31
C ALA A 277 -18.35 9.00 22.33
N LYS A 278 -19.64 8.69 22.15
CA LYS A 278 -20.71 9.69 22.25
C LYS A 278 -20.89 10.25 23.66
N TYR A 279 -20.49 9.50 24.68
CA TYR A 279 -20.65 9.89 26.09
C TYR A 279 -19.40 9.65 26.94
N ASN A 280 -18.42 8.88 26.45
CA ASN A 280 -17.18 8.59 27.15
C ASN A 280 -16.01 9.42 26.58
N SER A 281 -15.51 10.37 27.38
CA SER A 281 -14.42 11.27 26.98
C SER A 281 -13.08 10.57 26.72
N THR A 282 -12.87 9.38 27.29
CA THR A 282 -11.68 8.56 26.99
C THR A 282 -11.76 7.98 25.59
N PHE A 283 -12.91 7.41 25.20
CA PHE A 283 -13.11 6.92 23.83
C PHE A 283 -13.22 8.04 22.79
N GLN A 284 -13.60 9.26 23.20
CA GLN A 284 -13.46 10.46 22.36
C GLN A 284 -12.03 10.77 21.94
N LYS A 285 -10.99 10.17 22.56
CA LYS A 285 -9.60 10.30 22.10
C LYS A 285 -9.28 9.36 20.94
N LEU A 286 -10.05 8.30 20.73
CA LEU A 286 -9.82 7.34 19.64
C LEU A 286 -10.43 7.87 18.32
N ARG A 287 -9.70 7.72 17.23
CA ARG A 287 -10.15 7.93 15.85
C ARG A 287 -9.85 6.67 15.07
N LEU A 288 -10.78 6.21 14.25
CA LEU A 288 -10.60 5.00 13.45
C LEU A 288 -10.57 5.33 11.96
N ILE A 289 -9.61 4.77 11.25
CA ILE A 289 -9.69 4.60 9.79
C ILE A 289 -9.81 3.12 9.50
N VAL A 290 -10.86 2.73 8.80
CA VAL A 290 -11.09 1.34 8.40
C VAL A 290 -11.01 1.26 6.88
N ALA A 291 -9.93 0.66 6.37
CA ALA A 291 -9.71 0.49 4.95
C ALA A 291 -9.91 -0.97 4.53
N HIS A 292 -10.82 -1.20 3.59
CA HIS A 292 -11.08 -2.54 3.07
C HIS A 292 -11.17 -2.54 1.55
N SER A 293 -10.73 -3.66 0.96
CA SER A 293 -10.92 -3.94 -0.46
C SER A 293 -12.30 -4.51 -0.72
N THR A 294 -13.04 -3.93 -1.67
CA THR A 294 -14.42 -4.31 -2.00
C THR A 294 -14.53 -5.64 -2.78
N GLU A 295 -13.41 -6.19 -3.22
CA GLU A 295 -13.32 -7.46 -3.95
C GLU A 295 -13.66 -8.68 -3.10
N VAL A 296 -13.39 -8.61 -1.79
CA VAL A 296 -13.65 -9.71 -0.85
C VAL A 296 -15.11 -9.61 -0.41
N TYR A 297 -15.99 -10.33 -1.09
CA TYR A 297 -17.40 -10.40 -0.71
C TYR A 297 -17.57 -11.26 0.55
N ILE A 298 -18.05 -10.66 1.63
CA ILE A 298 -18.73 -11.43 2.68
C ILE A 298 -20.19 -11.02 2.72
N PRO A 299 -21.12 -11.96 2.81
CA PRO A 299 -22.46 -11.68 3.32
C PRO A 299 -22.36 -11.39 4.83
N LEU A 300 -21.88 -10.20 5.22
CA LEU A 300 -22.03 -9.74 6.60
C LEU A 300 -23.47 -9.29 6.80
N HIS A 301 -24.08 -9.65 7.93
CA HIS A 301 -25.34 -9.06 8.34
C HIS A 301 -25.18 -7.55 8.41
N ILE A 302 -25.89 -6.86 7.52
CA ILE A 302 -25.81 -5.40 7.32
C ILE A 302 -25.85 -4.68 8.67
N GLU A 303 -26.70 -5.14 9.59
CA GLU A 303 -26.99 -4.47 10.85
C GLU A 303 -25.86 -4.51 11.91
N GLN A 304 -24.88 -5.41 11.79
CA GLN A 304 -23.88 -5.66 12.84
C GLN A 304 -22.49 -5.11 12.50
N SER A 305 -22.30 -4.60 11.29
CA SER A 305 -20.99 -4.17 10.80
C SER A 305 -20.67 -2.70 11.12
N PRO A 306 -19.42 -2.33 11.44
CA PRO A 306 -18.97 -0.96 11.52
C PRO A 306 -19.04 -0.28 10.15
N PHE A 307 -19.31 -1.03 9.07
CA PHE A 307 -19.57 -0.49 7.73
C PHE A 307 -20.88 0.32 7.59
N ASN A 308 -21.64 0.52 8.68
CA ASN A 308 -22.81 1.40 8.69
C ASN A 308 -22.66 2.64 9.55
N VAL A 309 -21.53 2.82 10.25
CA VAL A 309 -21.29 4.01 11.09
C VAL A 309 -20.11 4.82 10.55
N GLY A 310 -20.05 6.11 10.92
CA GLY A 310 -19.02 7.03 10.44
C GLY A 310 -19.08 7.33 8.94
N LEU A 311 -18.09 8.09 8.46
CA LEU A 311 -18.01 8.64 7.12
C LEU A 311 -17.56 7.60 6.07
N PRO A 312 -18.41 7.21 5.10
CA PRO A 312 -18.00 6.38 3.99
C PRO A 312 -17.32 7.19 2.89
N LEU A 313 -16.08 6.82 2.56
CA LEU A 313 -15.32 7.36 1.44
C LEU A 313 -15.13 6.28 0.37
N LYS A 314 -15.93 6.37 -0.70
CA LYS A 314 -15.77 5.51 -1.88
C LYS A 314 -14.81 6.17 -2.87
N LEU A 315 -13.71 5.49 -3.17
CA LEU A 315 -12.78 6.01 -4.18
C LEU A 315 -13.29 5.71 -5.58
N GLN A 316 -13.52 6.77 -6.35
CA GLN A 316 -13.92 6.68 -7.74
C GLN A 316 -12.70 6.57 -8.67
N LEU A 317 -12.98 6.15 -9.91
CA LEU A 317 -12.05 6.27 -11.04
C LEU A 317 -11.77 7.76 -11.33
N PHE A 318 -10.61 8.03 -11.91
CA PHE A 318 -10.30 9.37 -12.39
C PHE A 318 -11.18 9.76 -13.58
N ASN A 319 -11.60 11.02 -13.60
CA ASN A 319 -12.23 11.64 -14.76
C ASN A 319 -11.17 12.10 -15.77
N LEU A 320 -11.60 12.52 -16.97
CA LEU A 320 -10.69 12.92 -18.04
C LEU A 320 -9.74 14.06 -17.64
N ASN A 321 -10.22 15.05 -16.88
CA ASN A 321 -9.38 16.16 -16.41
C ASN A 321 -8.27 15.67 -15.48
N GLN A 322 -8.59 14.76 -14.56
CA GLN A 322 -7.63 14.12 -13.66
C GLN A 322 -6.62 13.24 -14.42
N VAL A 323 -7.05 12.54 -15.47
CA VAL A 323 -6.15 11.76 -16.35
C VAL A 323 -5.20 12.68 -17.10
N HIS A 324 -5.70 13.79 -17.65
CA HIS A 324 -4.91 14.76 -18.37
C HIS A 324 -3.89 15.48 -17.46
N ASP A 325 -4.31 15.92 -16.27
CA ASP A 325 -3.43 16.46 -15.24
C ASP A 325 -2.32 15.44 -14.90
N LEU A 326 -2.68 14.18 -14.64
CA LEU A 326 -1.69 13.16 -14.35
C LEU A 326 -0.69 12.95 -15.51
N ALA A 327 -1.15 12.97 -16.76
CA ALA A 327 -0.26 12.89 -17.92
C ALA A 327 0.75 14.06 -17.97
N GLN A 328 0.29 15.28 -17.71
CA GLN A 328 1.14 16.47 -17.64
C GLN A 328 2.19 16.36 -16.53
N ARG A 329 1.81 15.86 -15.35
CA ARG A 329 2.73 15.65 -14.23
C ARG A 329 3.81 14.61 -14.55
N HIS A 330 3.52 13.68 -15.46
CA HIS A 330 4.47 12.71 -16.00
C HIS A 330 5.35 13.27 -17.14
N GLY A 331 5.21 14.54 -17.51
CA GLY A 331 5.96 15.18 -18.58
C GLY A 331 5.51 14.77 -19.98
N LEU A 332 4.28 14.24 -20.12
CA LEU A 332 3.72 13.88 -21.41
C LEU A 332 3.01 15.10 -22.02
N GLU A 333 3.48 15.53 -23.19
CA GLU A 333 2.86 16.61 -23.99
C GLU A 333 1.63 16.09 -24.75
N TRP A 334 0.65 15.57 -24.01
CA TRP A 334 -0.54 14.95 -24.57
C TRP A 334 -1.65 15.96 -24.78
N ASN A 335 -2.33 15.82 -25.92
CA ASN A 335 -3.62 16.46 -26.15
C ASN A 335 -4.76 15.61 -25.55
N GLU A 336 -5.97 16.14 -25.60
CA GLU A 336 -7.17 15.45 -25.11
C GLU A 336 -7.39 14.09 -25.81
N THR A 337 -7.11 13.99 -27.11
CA THR A 337 -7.26 12.75 -27.90
C THR A 337 -6.43 11.61 -27.33
N ASN A 338 -5.19 11.86 -26.93
CA ASN A 338 -4.34 10.83 -26.31
C ASN A 338 -4.91 10.36 -24.96
N SER A 339 -5.37 11.31 -24.13
CA SER A 339 -5.99 11.01 -22.84
C SER A 339 -7.28 10.20 -23.01
N VAL A 340 -8.12 10.56 -23.99
CA VAL A 340 -9.36 9.83 -24.32
C VAL A 340 -9.03 8.41 -24.76
N ALA A 341 -8.10 8.22 -25.69
CA ALA A 341 -7.73 6.90 -26.18
C ALA A 341 -7.22 5.97 -25.06
N LEU A 342 -6.37 6.49 -24.16
CA LEU A 342 -5.92 5.72 -23.00
C LEU A 342 -7.07 5.44 -22.03
N MET A 343 -7.93 6.43 -21.77
CA MET A 343 -9.07 6.30 -20.86
C MET A 343 -10.13 5.34 -21.39
N GLU A 344 -10.35 5.24 -22.70
CA GLU A 344 -11.20 4.19 -23.28
C GLU A 344 -10.63 2.79 -23.02
N MET A 345 -9.30 2.64 -23.13
CA MET A 345 -8.62 1.38 -22.88
C MET A 345 -8.67 0.98 -21.41
N VAL A 346 -8.22 1.82 -20.48
CA VAL A 346 -8.03 1.43 -19.07
C VAL A 346 -8.99 2.10 -18.08
N GLY A 347 -9.93 2.89 -18.58
CA GLY A 347 -10.80 3.72 -17.76
C GLY A 347 -10.01 4.79 -17.00
N GLY A 348 -10.57 5.22 -15.88
CA GLY A 348 -9.89 6.10 -14.92
C GLY A 348 -9.11 5.36 -13.84
N HIS A 349 -8.65 4.12 -14.07
CA HIS A 349 -8.07 3.29 -13.01
C HIS A 349 -6.69 3.84 -12.59
N PRO A 350 -6.50 4.34 -11.35
CA PRO A 350 -5.30 5.09 -10.95
C PRO A 350 -3.98 4.34 -11.19
N TYR A 351 -3.92 3.07 -10.79
CA TYR A 351 -2.73 2.24 -11.01
C TYR A 351 -2.43 1.93 -12.48
N LEU A 352 -3.44 1.58 -13.29
CA LEU A 352 -3.24 1.28 -14.70
C LEU A 352 -2.73 2.51 -15.45
N LEU A 353 -3.33 3.68 -15.17
CA LEU A 353 -2.88 4.97 -15.70
C LEU A 353 -1.45 5.30 -15.29
N ARG A 354 -1.11 5.20 -14.00
CA ARG A 354 0.26 5.41 -13.52
C ARG A 354 1.27 4.47 -14.19
N LEU A 355 0.89 3.22 -14.45
CA LEU A 355 1.74 2.26 -15.12
C LEU A 355 1.95 2.60 -16.59
N ALA A 356 0.88 2.97 -17.31
CA ALA A 356 1.00 3.51 -18.66
C ALA A 356 1.94 4.72 -18.70
N PHE A 357 1.65 5.73 -17.89
CA PHE A 357 2.40 6.97 -17.88
C PHE A 357 3.86 6.77 -17.46
N TYR A 358 4.16 5.80 -16.60
CA TYR A 358 5.54 5.42 -16.30
C TYR A 358 6.29 4.97 -17.57
N TYR A 359 5.76 4.00 -18.32
CA TYR A 359 6.44 3.47 -19.51
C TYR A 359 6.48 4.48 -20.67
N LEU A 360 5.43 5.29 -20.82
CA LEU A 360 5.36 6.34 -21.84
C LEU A 360 6.36 7.47 -21.55
N ALA A 361 6.47 7.91 -20.29
CA ALA A 361 7.40 8.96 -19.91
C ALA A 361 8.87 8.52 -20.06
N HIS A 362 9.16 7.24 -19.87
CA HIS A 362 10.49 6.67 -20.11
C HIS A 362 10.76 6.35 -21.59
N GLN A 363 9.80 6.62 -22.49
CA GLN A 363 9.91 6.37 -23.94
C GLN A 363 10.26 4.92 -24.28
N THR A 364 9.93 3.97 -23.40
CA THR A 364 10.16 2.54 -23.67
C THR A 364 9.15 1.97 -24.67
N MET A 365 8.03 2.68 -24.88
CA MET A 365 6.99 2.35 -25.86
C MET A 365 6.16 3.58 -26.22
N THR A 366 5.48 3.52 -27.37
CA THR A 366 4.51 4.55 -27.80
C THR A 366 3.10 4.26 -27.26
N LEU A 367 2.22 5.25 -27.30
CA LEU A 367 0.80 5.06 -26.96
C LEU A 367 0.15 4.00 -27.86
N GLU A 368 0.43 4.02 -29.16
CA GLU A 368 -0.11 3.03 -30.10
C GLU A 368 0.30 1.59 -29.73
N GLN A 369 1.60 1.36 -29.48
CA GLN A 369 2.10 0.06 -29.04
C GLN A 369 1.50 -0.37 -27.70
N LEU A 370 1.34 0.58 -26.77
CA LEU A 370 0.70 0.32 -25.48
C LEU A 370 -0.74 -0.12 -25.68
N LEU A 371 -1.54 0.59 -26.48
CA LEU A 371 -2.95 0.24 -26.71
C LEU A 371 -3.09 -1.11 -27.42
N GLN A 372 -2.23 -1.41 -28.39
CA GLN A 372 -2.23 -2.70 -29.09
C GLN A 372 -1.87 -3.88 -28.18
N THR A 373 -0.87 -3.70 -27.31
CA THR A 373 -0.38 -4.79 -26.42
C THR A 373 -1.10 -4.85 -25.09
N ALA A 374 -1.82 -3.80 -24.67
CA ALA A 374 -2.49 -3.70 -23.38
C ALA A 374 -3.34 -4.93 -23.01
N PRO A 375 -4.20 -5.48 -23.89
CA PRO A 375 -5.05 -6.62 -23.56
C PRO A 375 -4.35 -7.97 -23.79
N THR A 376 -3.03 -8.03 -23.88
CA THR A 376 -2.28 -9.25 -24.20
C THR A 376 -1.44 -9.74 -23.02
N LEU A 377 -0.98 -11.01 -23.09
CA LEU A 377 -0.08 -11.59 -22.10
C LEU A 377 1.35 -11.00 -22.11
N SER A 378 1.72 -10.24 -23.15
CA SER A 378 3.01 -9.55 -23.25
C SER A 378 2.92 -8.06 -22.88
N GLY A 379 1.72 -7.51 -22.73
CA GLY A 379 1.49 -6.12 -22.36
C GLY A 379 1.87 -5.79 -20.92
N ILE A 380 2.00 -4.49 -20.63
CA ILE A 380 2.36 -3.97 -19.30
C ILE A 380 1.36 -4.34 -18.20
N TYR A 381 0.12 -4.67 -18.59
CA TYR A 381 -0.95 -5.03 -17.66
C TYR A 381 -1.06 -6.54 -17.38
N ALA A 382 -0.23 -7.38 -18.00
CA ALA A 382 -0.36 -8.84 -17.95
C ALA A 382 -0.46 -9.41 -16.52
N ASN A 383 0.38 -8.94 -15.59
CA ASN A 383 0.32 -9.39 -14.20
C ASN A 383 -0.98 -8.96 -13.50
N TYR A 384 -1.43 -7.71 -13.73
CA TYR A 384 -2.69 -7.22 -13.19
C TYR A 384 -3.88 -8.06 -13.69
N LEU A 385 -3.91 -8.33 -15.01
CA LEU A 385 -4.98 -9.09 -15.63
C LEU A 385 -4.98 -10.56 -15.18
N ARG A 386 -3.81 -11.18 -15.03
CA ARG A 386 -3.67 -12.53 -14.47
C ARG A 386 -4.26 -12.63 -13.07
N ASP A 387 -3.99 -11.66 -12.20
CA ASP A 387 -4.54 -11.64 -10.84
C ASP A 387 -6.08 -11.56 -10.87
N ARG A 388 -6.65 -10.76 -11.80
CA ARG A 388 -8.11 -10.67 -12.00
C ARG A 388 -8.69 -11.99 -12.54
N THR A 389 -8.00 -12.64 -13.48
CA THR A 389 -8.41 -13.95 -14.01
C THR A 389 -8.47 -15.00 -12.91
N LEU A 390 -7.43 -15.09 -12.08
CA LEU A 390 -7.39 -16.04 -10.97
C LEU A 390 -8.55 -15.81 -9.99
N LEU A 391 -8.84 -14.54 -9.69
CA LEU A 391 -9.95 -14.18 -8.80
C LEU A 391 -11.32 -14.55 -9.39
N LEU A 392 -11.54 -14.34 -10.69
CA LEU A 392 -12.78 -14.77 -11.36
C LEU A 392 -12.90 -16.30 -11.43
N GLN A 393 -11.80 -17.02 -11.66
CA GLN A 393 -11.80 -18.48 -11.71
C GLN A 393 -12.18 -19.14 -10.37
N GLN A 394 -11.95 -18.46 -9.25
CA GLN A 394 -12.40 -18.89 -7.93
C GLN A 394 -13.93 -18.80 -7.76
N HIS A 395 -14.63 -18.09 -8.64
CA HIS A 395 -16.08 -17.86 -8.60
C HIS A 395 -16.72 -18.11 -9.98
N PRO A 396 -16.97 -19.38 -10.37
CA PRO A 396 -17.45 -19.74 -11.70
C PRO A 396 -18.73 -19.01 -12.14
N GLU A 397 -19.63 -18.70 -11.20
CA GLU A 397 -20.83 -17.93 -11.46
C GLU A 397 -20.54 -16.48 -11.89
N LEU A 398 -19.51 -15.86 -11.30
CA LEU A 398 -19.07 -14.51 -11.66
C LEU A 398 -18.35 -14.53 -13.01
N LEU A 399 -17.54 -15.54 -13.27
CA LEU A 399 -16.87 -15.72 -14.56
C LEU A 399 -17.91 -15.85 -15.69
N THR A 400 -18.93 -16.69 -15.50
CA THR A 400 -20.01 -16.90 -16.49
C THR A 400 -20.78 -15.60 -16.73
N ALA A 401 -21.15 -14.88 -15.67
CA ALA A 401 -21.83 -13.59 -15.80
C ALA A 401 -20.96 -12.55 -16.50
N PHE A 402 -19.67 -12.49 -16.18
CA PHE A 402 -18.74 -11.57 -16.81
C PHE A 402 -18.52 -11.87 -18.29
N GLN A 403 -18.47 -13.16 -18.67
CA GLN A 403 -18.43 -13.58 -20.08
C GLN A 403 -19.66 -13.15 -20.88
N GLN A 404 -20.84 -13.11 -20.26
CA GLN A 404 -22.05 -12.58 -20.91
C GLN A 404 -21.92 -11.08 -21.20
N ILE A 405 -21.36 -10.33 -20.24
CA ILE A 405 -21.19 -8.87 -20.35
C ILE A 405 -20.19 -8.51 -21.46
N ILE A 406 -19.05 -9.21 -21.56
CA ILE A 406 -18.02 -8.86 -22.55
C ILE A 406 -18.40 -9.23 -23.99
N LYS A 407 -19.33 -10.17 -24.19
CA LYS A 407 -19.83 -10.59 -25.52
C LYS A 407 -20.77 -9.59 -26.18
N THR A 408 -21.24 -8.58 -25.44
CA THR A 408 -22.20 -7.60 -25.92
C THR A 408 -21.64 -6.19 -25.82
N ASN A 409 -21.93 -5.37 -26.83
CA ASN A 409 -21.60 -3.95 -26.80
C ASN A 409 -22.62 -3.16 -25.98
N GLU A 410 -23.87 -3.62 -25.95
CA GLU A 410 -24.93 -3.14 -25.08
C GLU A 410 -24.76 -3.74 -23.68
N GLY A 411 -25.11 -3.00 -22.63
CA GLY A 411 -24.98 -3.54 -21.27
C GLY A 411 -26.00 -4.64 -20.98
N VAL A 412 -25.66 -5.53 -20.05
CA VAL A 412 -26.46 -6.72 -19.72
C VAL A 412 -27.22 -6.51 -18.42
N HIS A 413 -28.45 -6.99 -18.33
CA HIS A 413 -29.17 -7.07 -17.07
C HIS A 413 -28.76 -8.35 -16.31
N LEU A 414 -28.19 -8.18 -15.12
CA LEU A 414 -27.78 -9.29 -14.26
C LEU A 414 -28.52 -9.25 -12.92
N ALA A 415 -28.65 -10.42 -12.29
CA ALA A 415 -29.18 -10.52 -10.94
C ALA A 415 -28.32 -9.67 -9.97
N GLN A 416 -28.99 -8.95 -9.06
CA GLN A 416 -28.34 -7.99 -8.15
C GLN A 416 -27.11 -8.54 -7.41
N PRO A 417 -27.08 -9.79 -6.91
CA PRO A 417 -25.89 -10.33 -6.24
C PRO A 417 -24.65 -10.42 -7.16
N LEU A 418 -24.85 -10.80 -8.43
CA LEU A 418 -23.78 -10.91 -9.41
C LEU A 418 -23.30 -9.51 -9.83
N THR A 419 -24.24 -8.61 -10.09
CA THR A 419 -23.97 -7.19 -10.39
C THR A 419 -23.14 -6.53 -9.30
N TYR A 420 -23.56 -6.69 -8.04
CA TYR A 420 -22.88 -6.12 -6.89
C TYR A 420 -21.44 -6.65 -6.77
N LYS A 421 -21.26 -7.97 -6.85
CA LYS A 421 -19.94 -8.62 -6.74
C LYS A 421 -19.00 -8.19 -7.87
N LEU A 422 -19.44 -8.20 -9.12
CA LEU A 422 -18.60 -7.77 -10.24
C LEU A 422 -18.21 -6.29 -10.15
N ASN A 423 -19.15 -5.44 -9.70
CA ASN A 423 -18.90 -4.01 -9.49
C ASN A 423 -17.92 -3.79 -8.31
N SER A 424 -18.07 -4.56 -7.23
CA SER A 424 -17.17 -4.50 -6.08
C SER A 424 -15.75 -4.97 -6.42
N MET A 425 -15.60 -5.81 -7.44
CA MET A 425 -14.30 -6.17 -8.03
C MET A 425 -13.70 -5.10 -8.95
N GLY A 426 -14.46 -4.05 -9.29
CA GLY A 426 -14.08 -2.98 -10.21
C GLY A 426 -14.10 -3.39 -11.69
N LEU A 427 -14.63 -4.58 -12.03
CA LEU A 427 -14.63 -5.12 -13.39
C LEU A 427 -15.76 -4.56 -14.25
N VAL A 428 -16.87 -4.18 -13.62
CA VAL A 428 -18.04 -3.62 -14.29
C VAL A 428 -18.49 -2.32 -13.63
N THR A 429 -19.24 -1.53 -14.37
CA THR A 429 -19.99 -0.37 -13.88
C THR A 429 -21.44 -0.46 -14.31
N LEU A 430 -22.29 0.34 -13.66
CA LEU A 430 -23.72 0.44 -13.96
C LEU A 430 -24.00 1.68 -14.81
N GLN A 431 -24.70 1.46 -15.93
CA GLN A 431 -25.30 2.51 -16.75
C GLN A 431 -26.82 2.34 -16.69
N GLY A 432 -27.46 3.08 -15.77
CA GLY A 432 -28.84 2.78 -15.38
C GLY A 432 -28.93 1.37 -14.78
N ASN A 433 -29.77 0.51 -15.37
CA ASN A 433 -29.93 -0.89 -14.95
C ASN A 433 -29.06 -1.88 -15.75
N HIS A 434 -28.22 -1.38 -16.65
CA HIS A 434 -27.37 -2.22 -17.48
C HIS A 434 -25.95 -2.28 -16.91
N VAL A 435 -25.39 -3.48 -16.91
CA VAL A 435 -24.02 -3.77 -16.47
C VAL A 435 -23.11 -3.77 -17.68
N VAL A 436 -22.07 -2.95 -17.66
CA VAL A 436 -21.07 -2.84 -18.74
C VAL A 436 -19.66 -3.03 -18.18
N PRO A 437 -18.69 -3.51 -18.97
CA PRO A 437 -17.29 -3.54 -18.54
C PRO A 437 -16.82 -2.14 -18.14
N THR A 438 -16.01 -2.04 -17.09
CA THR A 438 -15.46 -0.75 -16.64
C THR A 438 -14.57 -0.08 -17.69
N CYS A 439 -13.89 -0.86 -18.52
CA CYS A 439 -13.00 -0.38 -19.58
C CYS A 439 -12.80 -1.41 -20.69
N ASN A 440 -12.30 -0.98 -21.86
CA ASN A 440 -12.08 -1.86 -23.01
C ASN A 440 -10.99 -2.91 -22.76
N LEU A 441 -10.02 -2.61 -21.89
CA LEU A 441 -8.96 -3.56 -21.51
C LEU A 441 -9.55 -4.88 -21.04
N TYR A 442 -10.58 -4.82 -20.19
CA TYR A 442 -11.23 -6.03 -19.69
C TYR A 442 -12.04 -6.73 -20.77
N ARG A 443 -12.78 -5.97 -21.58
CA ARG A 443 -13.54 -6.57 -22.70
C ARG A 443 -12.62 -7.34 -23.64
N LEU A 444 -11.53 -6.72 -24.09
CA LEU A 444 -10.60 -7.32 -25.05
C LEU A 444 -9.86 -8.52 -24.45
N TYR A 445 -9.21 -8.35 -23.30
CA TYR A 445 -8.41 -9.41 -22.68
C TYR A 445 -9.23 -10.65 -22.33
N PHE A 446 -10.42 -10.48 -21.75
CA PHE A 446 -11.23 -11.62 -21.32
C PHE A 446 -12.01 -12.28 -22.47
N SER A 447 -12.17 -11.61 -23.62
CA SER A 447 -12.81 -12.21 -24.81
C SER A 447 -11.87 -13.19 -25.53
N GLU A 448 -10.55 -12.94 -25.52
CA GLU A 448 -9.56 -13.85 -26.11
C GLU A 448 -9.33 -15.12 -25.27
N GLN A 449 -9.69 -15.09 -23.99
CA GLN A 449 -9.54 -16.18 -23.04
C GLN A 449 -10.79 -17.09 -22.94
N SER A 450 -11.89 -16.71 -23.59
CA SER A 450 -13.23 -17.31 -23.41
C SER A 450 -13.66 -18.28 -24.49
#